data_AF-A0A961C6D0-F1
#
_entry.id   AF-A0A961C6D0-F1
#
_cell.length_a   1.000
_cell.length_b   1.000
_cell.length_c   1.000
_cell.angle_alpha   90.00
_cell.angle_beta   90.00
_cell.angle_gamma   90.00
#
_symmetry.space_group_name_H-M   'P 1'
#
loop_
_entity.id
_entity.type
_entity.pdbx_description
1 polymer ?
#
loop_
_entity_poly.entity_id
_entity_poly.type
_entity_poly.pdbx_seq_one_letter_code
_entity_poly.pdbx_strand_id
1 'polypeptide(L)'
;MCRGPAVIDVRRANSNFCTDHFVRFCRSQTARSIAEHDMIAPGDRVLVAVSGGKDSLAIWDILVALGYQADGLYIGLGIGEYSDISGDYARRFAAARQLKLIEVDLEAEYGYGIPEGSRAAKRTPCSACGTSKRHLFDKAARDGGYDALVTGHNLDDE
;
A
#
# COMPACT_ATOMS: atom_id res chain seq x y z
N MET A 1 2.00 31.29 2.70
CA MET A 1 0.57 31.34 3.11
C MET A 1 -0.26 31.63 1.86
N CYS A 2 -1.20 30.76 1.49
CA CYS A 2 -2.08 31.01 0.34
C CYS A 2 -3.40 31.65 0.75
N ARG A 3 -4.13 32.21 -0.23
CA ARG A 3 -5.47 32.78 -0.03
C ARG A 3 -6.63 31.82 -0.35
N GLY A 4 -6.33 30.55 -0.65
CA GLY A 4 -7.36 29.55 -0.94
C GLY A 4 -8.17 29.18 0.31
N PRO A 5 -9.43 28.71 0.15
CA PRO A 5 -10.25 28.27 1.27
C PRO A 5 -9.60 27.07 1.97
N ALA A 6 -9.63 27.08 3.30
CA ALA A 6 -9.21 25.92 4.08
C ALA A 6 -10.25 24.80 3.94
N VAL A 7 -9.77 23.59 3.66
CA VAL A 7 -10.59 22.37 3.56
C VAL A 7 -10.40 21.45 4.75
N ILE A 8 -9.30 21.64 5.50
CA ILE A 8 -8.99 20.85 6.70
C ILE A 8 -8.22 21.68 7.73
N ASP A 9 -8.55 21.47 9.00
CA ASP A 9 -7.80 21.93 10.18
C ASP A 9 -7.00 20.76 10.74
N VAL A 10 -5.67 20.90 10.79
CA VAL A 10 -4.76 19.89 11.34
C VAL A 10 -4.22 20.40 12.67
N ARG A 11 -4.94 20.09 13.76
CA ARG A 11 -4.62 20.56 15.12
C ARG A 11 -3.18 20.27 15.55
N ARG A 12 -2.65 19.08 15.26
CA ARG A 12 -1.26 18.72 15.61
C ARG A 12 -0.21 19.60 14.94
N ALA A 13 -0.54 20.18 13.78
CA ALA A 13 0.32 21.09 13.02
C ALA A 13 -0.01 22.56 13.32
N ASN A 14 -1.01 22.81 14.18
CA ASN A 14 -1.53 24.14 14.51
C ASN A 14 -1.77 25.00 13.26
N SER A 15 -2.35 24.40 12.21
CA SER A 15 -2.46 25.00 10.88
C SER A 15 -3.67 24.52 10.10
N ASN A 16 -4.24 25.42 9.30
CA ASN A 16 -5.31 25.15 8.35
C ASN A 16 -4.73 25.05 6.94
N PHE A 17 -5.22 24.09 6.15
CA PHE A 17 -4.72 23.85 4.81
C PHE A 17 -5.84 23.90 3.76
N CYS A 18 -5.56 24.53 2.61
CA CYS A 18 -6.31 24.22 1.39
C CYS A 18 -5.84 22.87 0.82
N THR A 19 -6.56 22.32 -0.16
CA THR A 19 -6.28 21.01 -0.77
C THR A 19 -4.81 20.84 -1.18
N ASP A 20 -4.26 21.76 -1.96
CA ASP A 20 -2.89 21.64 -2.49
C ASP A 20 -1.84 21.66 -1.37
N HIS A 21 -2.03 22.54 -0.38
CA HIS A 21 -1.10 22.63 0.75
C HIS A 21 -1.21 21.43 1.68
N PHE A 22 -2.40 20.83 1.81
CA PHE A 22 -2.57 19.61 2.57
C PHE A 22 -1.85 18.43 1.90
N VAL A 23 -2.01 18.26 0.57
CA VAL A 23 -1.30 17.21 -0.17
C VAL A 23 0.22 17.39 -0.08
N ARG A 24 0.72 18.62 -0.23
CA ARG A 24 2.15 18.93 -0.03
C ARG A 24 2.60 18.65 1.40
N PHE A 25 1.78 18.99 2.39
CA PHE A 25 2.05 18.69 3.79
C PHE A 25 2.20 17.17 4.00
N CYS A 26 1.24 16.35 3.54
CA CYS A 26 1.33 14.89 3.65
C CYS A 26 2.63 14.36 3.02
N ARG A 27 2.96 14.77 1.79
CA ARG A 27 4.21 14.37 1.12
C ARG A 27 5.44 14.76 1.92
N SER A 28 5.48 15.97 2.48
CA SER A 28 6.60 16.43 3.31
C SER A 28 6.74 15.64 4.61
N GLN A 29 5.62 15.25 5.23
CA GLN A 29 5.63 14.44 6.44
C GLN A 29 6.13 13.03 6.16
N THR A 30 5.69 12.41 5.07
CA THR A 30 6.18 11.10 4.64
C THR A 30 7.68 11.15 4.32
N ALA A 31 8.13 12.12 3.53
CA ALA A 31 9.56 12.28 3.20
C ALA A 31 10.41 12.46 4.46
N ARG A 32 9.92 13.26 5.43
CA ARG A 32 10.60 13.46 6.71
C ARG A 32 10.69 12.16 7.51
N SER A 33 9.59 11.42 7.64
CA SER A 33 9.59 10.14 8.37
C SER A 33 10.52 9.11 7.74
N ILE A 34 10.54 9.01 6.41
CA ILE A 34 11.49 8.14 5.68
C ILE A 34 12.93 8.50 6.03
N ALA A 35 13.28 9.78 6.03
CA ALA A 35 14.63 10.26 6.32
C ALA A 35 15.01 10.14 7.81
N GLU A 36 14.07 10.40 8.72
CA GLU A 36 14.31 10.32 10.18
C GLU A 36 14.58 8.89 10.66
N HIS A 37 14.03 7.89 9.94
CA HIS A 37 14.13 6.48 10.31
C HIS A 37 14.96 5.65 9.33
N ASP A 38 15.64 6.29 8.37
CA ASP A 38 16.45 5.62 7.33
C ASP A 38 15.70 4.45 6.64
N MET A 39 14.40 4.66 6.31
CA MET A 39 13.52 3.57 5.86
C MET A 39 13.83 3.07 4.45
N ILE A 40 14.05 4.01 3.52
CA ILE A 40 14.36 3.76 2.10
C ILE A 40 15.30 4.85 1.57
N ALA A 41 16.21 4.49 0.69
CA ALA A 41 17.20 5.39 0.10
C ALA A 41 16.81 5.85 -1.31
N PRO A 42 17.32 7.00 -1.77
CA PRO A 42 17.19 7.40 -3.17
C PRO A 42 17.82 6.36 -4.10
N GLY A 43 17.02 5.86 -5.05
CA GLY A 43 17.45 4.84 -6.01
C GLY A 43 16.94 3.43 -5.68
N ASP A 44 16.48 3.19 -4.46
CA ASP A 44 15.87 1.91 -4.06
C ASP A 44 14.64 1.62 -4.91
N ARG A 45 14.50 0.34 -5.29
CA ARG A 45 13.28 -0.22 -5.88
C ARG A 45 12.37 -0.67 -4.77
N VAL A 46 11.21 -0.02 -4.67
CA VAL A 46 10.26 -0.25 -3.59
C VAL A 46 9.05 -1.01 -4.12
N LEU A 47 8.62 -2.03 -3.36
CA LEU A 47 7.38 -2.74 -3.60
C LEU A 47 6.33 -2.30 -2.59
N VAL A 48 5.21 -1.76 -3.06
CA VAL A 48 4.13 -1.27 -2.19
C VAL A 48 3.02 -2.32 -2.13
N ALA A 49 2.76 -2.88 -0.96
CA ALA A 49 1.62 -3.78 -0.76
C ALA A 49 0.31 -2.98 -0.83
N VAL A 50 -0.44 -3.16 -1.91
CA VAL A 50 -1.69 -2.45 -2.20
C VAL A 50 -2.90 -3.34 -2.00
N SER A 51 -3.82 -2.90 -1.14
CA SER A 51 -5.08 -3.61 -0.88
C SER A 51 -6.24 -3.06 -1.71
N GLY A 52 -6.02 -2.01 -2.52
CA GLY A 52 -7.08 -1.20 -3.14
C GLY A 52 -7.73 -0.20 -2.18
N GLY A 53 -7.35 -0.21 -0.90
CA GLY A 53 -7.80 0.76 0.11
C GLY A 53 -7.08 2.10 0.02
N LYS A 54 -7.71 3.14 0.57
CA LYS A 54 -7.23 4.53 0.53
C LYS A 54 -5.78 4.69 1.01
N ASP A 55 -5.39 4.00 2.09
CA ASP A 55 -4.10 4.22 2.74
C ASP A 55 -2.96 3.66 1.87
N SER A 56 -3.13 2.43 1.38
CA SER A 56 -2.14 1.78 0.51
C SER A 56 -2.00 2.48 -0.86
N LEU A 57 -3.09 3.00 -1.42
CA LEU A 57 -3.05 3.77 -2.67
C LEU A 57 -2.46 5.17 -2.44
N ALA A 58 -2.75 5.81 -1.31
CA ALA A 58 -2.20 7.11 -0.96
C ALA A 58 -0.68 7.05 -0.76
N ILE A 59 -0.16 6.06 -0.01
CA ILE A 59 1.29 5.93 0.16
C ILE A 59 1.99 5.63 -1.17
N TRP A 60 1.36 4.82 -2.05
CA TRP A 60 1.90 4.59 -3.38
C TRP A 60 1.96 5.88 -4.21
N ASP A 61 0.90 6.70 -4.21
CA ASP A 61 0.89 8.02 -4.88
C ASP A 61 1.99 8.93 -4.34
N ILE A 62 2.14 8.97 -3.01
CA ILE A 62 3.12 9.83 -2.35
C ILE A 62 4.54 9.40 -2.72
N LEU A 63 4.86 8.12 -2.67
CA LEU A 63 6.19 7.62 -3.02
C LEU A 63 6.57 7.92 -4.48
N VAL A 64 5.63 7.71 -5.41
CA VAL A 64 5.82 8.07 -6.83
C VAL A 64 6.04 9.57 -6.98
N ALA A 65 5.23 10.40 -6.30
CA ALA A 65 5.36 11.85 -6.35
C ALA A 65 6.65 12.39 -5.70
N LEU A 66 7.24 11.63 -4.78
CA LEU A 66 8.56 11.91 -4.18
C LEU A 66 9.72 11.41 -5.05
N GLY A 67 9.45 10.71 -6.15
CA GLY A 67 10.45 10.25 -7.11
C GLY A 67 11.04 8.86 -6.84
N TYR A 68 10.44 8.08 -5.93
CA TYR A 68 10.87 6.69 -5.71
C TYR A 68 10.42 5.76 -6.84
N GLN A 69 11.23 4.73 -7.11
CA GLN A 69 10.86 3.67 -8.05
C GLN A 69 9.92 2.69 -7.34
N ALA A 70 8.62 2.99 -7.36
CA ALA A 70 7.61 2.25 -6.60
C ALA A 70 6.66 1.45 -7.49
N ASP A 71 6.75 0.13 -7.43
CA ASP A 71 5.77 -0.78 -8.06
C ASP A 71 4.74 -1.25 -7.01
N GLY A 72 3.54 -1.59 -7.46
CA GLY A 72 2.49 -2.10 -6.59
C GLY A 72 2.47 -3.63 -6.54
N LEU A 73 2.07 -4.20 -5.40
CA LEU A 73 1.75 -5.60 -5.22
C LEU A 73 0.33 -5.76 -4.67
N TYR A 74 -0.57 -6.31 -5.47
CA TYR A 74 -1.90 -6.72 -5.03
C TYR A 74 -1.94 -8.24 -4.86
N ILE A 75 -2.48 -8.71 -3.73
CA ILE A 75 -2.74 -10.14 -3.50
C ILE A 75 -4.24 -10.37 -3.45
N GLY A 76 -4.77 -11.04 -4.47
CA GLY A 76 -6.13 -11.56 -4.50
C GLY A 76 -6.26 -12.70 -3.50
N LEU A 77 -7.10 -12.51 -2.48
CA LEU A 77 -7.25 -13.49 -1.39
C LEU A 77 -8.35 -14.54 -1.65
N GLY A 78 -9.04 -14.45 -2.80
CA GLY A 78 -10.16 -15.33 -3.15
C GLY A 78 -11.38 -15.17 -2.24
N ILE A 79 -11.56 -14.00 -1.61
CA ILE A 79 -12.68 -13.76 -0.67
C ILE A 79 -13.87 -13.15 -1.44
N GLY A 80 -14.43 -13.91 -2.39
CA GLY A 80 -15.63 -13.56 -3.16
C GLY A 80 -15.54 -12.20 -3.89
N GLU A 81 -16.71 -11.62 -4.22
CA GLU A 81 -16.83 -10.41 -5.06
C GLU A 81 -16.12 -9.16 -4.51
N TYR A 82 -15.80 -9.11 -3.21
CA TYR A 82 -15.06 -8.00 -2.61
C TYR A 82 -13.59 -7.97 -3.04
N SER A 83 -12.99 -9.15 -3.30
CA SER A 83 -11.63 -9.23 -3.84
C SER A 83 -11.58 -8.59 -5.23
N ASP A 84 -12.61 -8.78 -6.05
CA ASP A 84 -12.63 -8.28 -7.43
C ASP A 84 -12.70 -6.75 -7.50
N ILE A 85 -13.48 -6.13 -6.62
CA ILE A 85 -13.61 -4.66 -6.55
C ILE A 85 -12.30 -4.01 -6.06
N SER A 86 -11.69 -4.57 -5.02
CA SER A 86 -10.43 -4.04 -4.48
C SER A 86 -9.27 -4.14 -5.47
N GLY A 87 -9.19 -5.25 -6.21
CA GLY A 87 -8.26 -5.42 -7.32
C GLY A 87 -8.51 -4.42 -8.46
N ASP A 88 -9.78 -4.15 -8.81
CA ASP A 88 -10.13 -3.14 -9.81
C ASP A 88 -9.63 -1.74 -9.43
N TYR A 89 -9.79 -1.32 -8.16
CA TYR A 89 -9.25 -0.04 -7.71
C TYR A 89 -7.73 0.03 -7.86
N ALA A 90 -7.01 -1.03 -7.48
CA ALA A 90 -5.55 -1.07 -7.64
C ALA A 90 -5.14 -1.02 -9.13
N ARG A 91 -5.80 -1.80 -9.99
CA ARG A 91 -5.55 -1.82 -11.44
C ARG A 91 -5.82 -0.46 -12.08
N ARG A 92 -6.96 0.17 -11.77
CA ARG A 92 -7.31 1.50 -12.29
C ARG A 92 -6.35 2.57 -11.81
N PHE A 93 -5.94 2.52 -10.54
CA PHE A 93 -4.95 3.44 -9.98
C PHE A 93 -3.62 3.32 -10.72
N ALA A 94 -3.14 2.09 -10.92
CA ALA A 94 -1.89 1.81 -11.61
C ALA A 94 -1.95 2.25 -13.09
N ALA A 95 -3.01 1.87 -13.80
CA ALA A 95 -3.20 2.21 -15.21
C ALA A 95 -3.27 3.73 -15.45
N ALA A 96 -4.01 4.46 -14.60
CA ALA A 96 -4.12 5.91 -14.72
C ALA A 96 -2.79 6.66 -14.52
N ARG A 97 -1.80 6.02 -13.88
CA ARG A 97 -0.47 6.58 -13.59
C ARG A 97 0.65 5.90 -14.35
N GLN A 98 0.33 4.94 -15.23
CA GLN A 98 1.30 4.10 -15.95
C GLN A 98 2.30 3.40 -15.02
N LEU A 99 1.82 2.97 -13.86
CA LEU A 99 2.63 2.24 -12.87
C LEU A 99 2.51 0.73 -13.08
N LYS A 100 3.56 0.01 -12.72
CA LYS A 100 3.53 -1.45 -12.71
C LYS A 100 2.80 -1.95 -11.46
N LEU A 101 1.82 -2.83 -11.67
CA LEU A 101 1.14 -3.57 -10.62
C LEU A 101 1.42 -5.06 -10.83
N ILE A 102 1.95 -5.70 -9.78
CA ILE A 102 2.09 -7.16 -9.70
C ILE A 102 0.83 -7.67 -9.00
N GLU A 103 0.14 -8.61 -9.64
CA GLU A 103 -1.05 -9.26 -9.09
C GLU A 103 -0.71 -10.72 -8.80
N VAL A 104 -0.98 -11.16 -7.58
CA VAL A 104 -0.85 -12.55 -7.14
C VAL A 104 -2.23 -13.07 -6.79
N ASP A 105 -2.66 -14.13 -7.48
CA ASP A 105 -3.92 -14.81 -7.20
C ASP A 105 -3.63 -16.09 -6.41
N LEU A 106 -4.01 -16.09 -5.13
CA LEU A 106 -3.79 -17.22 -4.24
C LEU A 106 -4.53 -18.48 -4.67
N GLU A 107 -5.75 -18.35 -5.19
CA GLU A 107 -6.55 -19.50 -5.57
C GLU A 107 -5.94 -20.18 -6.80
N ALA A 108 -5.49 -19.37 -7.77
CA ALA A 108 -4.80 -19.88 -8.96
C ALA A 108 -3.43 -20.51 -8.64
N GLU A 109 -2.66 -19.93 -7.72
CA GLU A 109 -1.28 -20.37 -7.44
C GLU A 109 -1.21 -21.54 -6.45
N TYR A 110 -2.13 -21.61 -5.48
CA TYR A 110 -2.10 -22.62 -4.42
C TYR A 110 -3.29 -23.58 -4.43
N GLY A 111 -4.29 -23.36 -5.30
CA GLY A 111 -5.46 -24.23 -5.44
C GLY A 111 -6.47 -24.13 -4.31
N TYR A 112 -6.35 -23.13 -3.44
CA TYR A 112 -7.31 -22.83 -2.37
C TYR A 112 -7.29 -21.34 -2.02
N GLY A 113 -8.47 -20.77 -1.78
CA GLY A 113 -8.61 -19.45 -1.19
C GLY A 113 -8.32 -19.47 0.32
N ILE A 114 -8.21 -18.28 0.92
CA ILE A 114 -8.03 -18.14 2.38
C ILE A 114 -9.13 -18.86 3.20
N PRO A 115 -10.42 -18.83 2.81
CA PRO A 115 -11.47 -19.55 3.54
C PRO A 115 -11.28 -21.07 3.57
N GLU A 116 -10.86 -21.70 2.46
CA GLU A 116 -10.59 -23.14 2.42
C GLU A 116 -9.31 -23.51 3.16
N GLY A 117 -8.24 -22.73 2.96
CA GLY A 117 -6.96 -22.95 3.65
C GLY A 117 -7.07 -22.83 5.17
N SER A 118 -7.89 -21.89 5.65
CA SER A 118 -8.19 -21.73 7.08
C SER A 118 -8.94 -22.92 7.68
N ARG A 119 -9.93 -23.46 6.96
CA ARG A 119 -10.68 -24.67 7.38
C ARG A 119 -9.77 -25.90 7.41
N ALA A 120 -8.93 -26.07 6.39
CA ALA A 120 -7.98 -27.19 6.32
C ALA A 120 -6.91 -27.12 7.43
N ALA A 121 -6.42 -25.91 7.74
CA ALA A 121 -5.40 -25.68 8.76
C ALA A 121 -5.94 -25.67 10.21
N LYS A 122 -7.26 -25.78 10.43
CA LYS A 122 -7.93 -25.60 11.75
C LYS A 122 -7.47 -24.33 12.48
N ARG A 123 -7.17 -23.27 11.73
CA ARG A 123 -6.71 -21.98 12.24
C ARG A 123 -7.69 -20.90 11.82
N THR A 124 -7.99 -19.96 12.72
CA THR A 124 -8.84 -18.80 12.44
C THR A 124 -8.35 -18.10 11.16
N PRO A 125 -9.24 -17.68 10.24
CA PRO A 125 -8.84 -17.15 8.93
C PRO A 125 -7.74 -16.08 9.02
N CYS A 126 -7.79 -15.23 10.03
CA CYS A 126 -6.82 -14.15 10.24
C CYS A 126 -5.38 -14.61 10.56
N SER A 127 -5.17 -15.74 11.26
CA SER A 127 -3.82 -16.18 11.66
C SER A 127 -3.08 -16.92 10.55
N ALA A 128 -3.81 -17.71 9.74
CA ALA A 128 -3.28 -18.31 8.52
C ALA A 128 -3.00 -17.24 7.45
N CYS A 129 -3.92 -16.29 7.29
CA CYS A 129 -3.84 -15.21 6.30
C CYS A 129 -2.65 -14.26 6.53
N GLY A 130 -2.30 -13.94 7.78
CA GLY A 130 -1.14 -13.10 8.08
C GLY A 130 0.22 -13.74 7.77
N THR A 131 0.36 -15.05 8.05
CA THR A 131 1.62 -15.78 7.80
C THR A 131 1.84 -16.02 6.31
N SER A 132 0.80 -16.46 5.60
CA SER A 132 0.89 -16.65 4.15
C SER A 132 1.12 -15.34 3.40
N LYS A 133 0.44 -14.24 3.77
CA LYS A 133 0.68 -12.93 3.14
C LYS A 133 2.10 -12.44 3.32
N ARG A 134 2.67 -12.53 4.53
CA ARG A 134 4.06 -12.10 4.77
C ARG A 134 5.04 -12.91 3.92
N HIS A 135 4.81 -14.22 3.80
CA HIS A 135 5.63 -15.06 2.93
C HIS A 135 5.52 -14.65 1.46
N LEU A 136 4.32 -14.37 0.96
CA LEU A 136 4.11 -13.94 -0.42
C LEU A 136 4.70 -12.56 -0.69
N PHE A 137 4.58 -11.63 0.24
CA PHE A 137 5.20 -10.31 0.13
C PHE A 137 6.73 -10.41 0.05
N ASP A 138 7.34 -11.18 0.95
CA ASP A 138 8.79 -11.41 0.97
C ASP A 138 9.26 -12.12 -0.32
N LYS A 139 8.52 -13.13 -0.76
CA LYS A 139 8.79 -13.83 -2.03
C LYS A 139 8.71 -12.89 -3.23
N ALA A 140 7.63 -12.13 -3.37
CA ALA A 140 7.44 -11.20 -4.48
C ALA A 140 8.50 -10.08 -4.48
N ALA A 141 8.86 -9.57 -3.29
CA ALA A 141 9.92 -8.58 -3.15
C ALA A 141 11.28 -9.15 -3.62
N ARG A 142 11.65 -10.35 -3.15
CA ARG A 142 12.91 -10.99 -3.52
C ARG A 142 12.99 -11.39 -4.98
N ASP A 143 11.95 -12.06 -5.49
CA ASP A 143 11.91 -12.53 -6.88
C ASP A 143 11.88 -11.34 -7.87
N GLY A 144 11.27 -10.21 -7.48
CA GLY A 144 11.24 -8.99 -8.26
C GLY A 144 12.48 -8.08 -8.12
N GLY A 145 13.42 -8.42 -7.24
CA GLY A 145 14.62 -7.62 -6.95
C GLY A 145 14.29 -6.25 -6.38
N TYR A 146 13.40 -6.18 -5.40
CA TYR A 146 13.05 -4.97 -4.65
C TYR A 146 13.87 -4.88 -3.38
N ASP A 147 14.30 -3.67 -3.04
CA ASP A 147 15.15 -3.36 -1.89
C ASP A 147 14.31 -3.19 -0.61
N ALA A 148 13.05 -2.75 -0.75
CA ALA A 148 12.15 -2.52 0.37
C ALA A 148 10.69 -2.89 0.03
N LEU A 149 9.96 -3.35 1.05
CA LEU A 149 8.52 -3.55 1.02
C LEU A 149 7.84 -2.48 1.89
N VAL A 150 6.91 -1.72 1.31
CA VAL A 150 6.13 -0.70 2.02
C VAL A 150 4.70 -1.16 2.21
N THR A 151 4.16 -0.92 3.40
CA THR A 151 2.75 -1.17 3.74
C THR A 151 2.09 0.13 4.19
N GLY A 152 0.78 0.27 3.96
CA GLY A 152 0.03 1.50 4.25
C GLY A 152 -0.53 1.60 5.67
N HIS A 153 0.13 1.05 6.69
CA HIS A 153 -0.33 1.20 8.08
C HIS A 153 -0.20 2.66 8.51
N ASN A 154 -1.22 3.17 9.18
CA ASN A 154 -1.25 4.55 9.68
C ASN A 154 -1.23 4.57 11.22
N LEU A 155 -1.26 5.77 11.80
CA LEU A 155 -1.15 5.96 13.25
C LEU A 155 -2.27 5.26 14.06
N ASP A 156 -3.45 5.03 13.48
CA ASP A 156 -4.55 4.34 14.17
C ASP A 156 -4.35 2.81 14.17
N ASP A 157 -3.44 2.30 13.33
CA ASP A 157 -3.12 0.86 13.21
C ASP A 157 -1.97 0.40 14.13
N GLU A 158 -1.17 1.34 14.67
CA GLU A 158 -0.03 1.10 15.59
C GLU A 158 -0.40 1.28 17.08
#